data_AF-A0A925UWA2-F1
#
_entry.id   AF-A0A925UWA2-F1
#
_cell.length_a   1.000
_cell.length_b   1.000
_cell.length_c   1.000
_cell.angle_alpha   90.00
_cell.angle_beta   90.00
_cell.angle_gamma   90.00
#
_symmetry.space_group_name_H-M   'P 1'
#
loop_
_entity.id
_entity.type
_entity.pdbx_description
1 polymer ?
#
loop_
_entity_poly.entity_id
_entity_poly.type
_entity_poly.pdbx_seq_one_letter_code
_entity_poly.pdbx_strand_id
1 'polypeptide(L)'
;MKKAWQWLKESGPGRWLDLFIFALNLFLLPMLAGWFNHIIQRASAGDEAAARWLFSIGIALLVLAPAGATLKRWHAHQRKNDGLSDPMGSCLFNPIFYLCLMFVVYAAVQAYIFQEVYGRREPTAEVFMGSLCGGITVCIIHTWLVYRYFSKPKEPPRSAFLRGPVSSRLGDGLIWANALLFQMFWNLFVDIGFPRVGSVGEALARVPLLAFMALLLYFPPRIFYLAQDRKTSAWLWMLFANLPTILRFVIGVGK
;
A
#
# COMPACT_ATOMS: atom_id res chain seq x y z
N MET A 1 -33.28 4.46 1.34
CA MET A 1 -32.30 4.78 0.27
C MET A 1 -31.76 6.23 0.30
N LYS A 2 -32.58 7.29 0.37
CA LYS A 2 -32.09 8.70 0.35
C LYS A 2 -31.07 9.05 1.46
N LYS A 3 -31.30 8.60 2.70
CA LYS A 3 -30.36 8.79 3.83
C LYS A 3 -29.00 8.13 3.61
N ALA A 4 -28.98 6.94 3.00
CA ALA A 4 -27.73 6.25 2.67
C ALA A 4 -26.95 6.99 1.58
N TRP A 5 -27.64 7.57 0.60
CA TRP A 5 -27.02 8.35 -0.47
C TRP A 5 -26.44 9.69 0.01
N GLN A 6 -27.14 10.37 0.94
CA GLN A 6 -26.61 11.56 1.61
C GLN A 6 -25.38 11.21 2.46
N TRP A 7 -25.44 10.13 3.24
CA TRP A 7 -24.30 9.64 4.01
C TRP A 7 -23.11 9.27 3.13
N LEU A 8 -23.34 8.70 1.94
CA LEU A 8 -22.29 8.40 0.96
C LEU A 8 -21.68 9.65 0.32
N LYS A 9 -22.49 10.70 0.06
CA LYS A 9 -21.99 12.00 -0.42
C LYS A 9 -21.17 12.74 0.63
N GLU A 10 -21.53 12.60 1.89
CA GLU A 10 -20.82 13.19 3.04
C GLU A 10 -19.59 12.36 3.45
N SER A 11 -19.47 11.14 2.94
CA SER A 11 -18.35 10.26 3.23
C SER A 11 -17.14 10.64 2.38
N GLY A 12 -16.04 10.99 3.06
CA GLY A 12 -14.78 11.36 2.41
C GLY A 12 -14.24 10.26 1.50
N PRO A 13 -13.37 10.60 0.53
CA PRO A 13 -12.83 9.66 -0.46
C PRO A 13 -12.10 8.46 0.17
N GLY A 14 -11.62 8.59 1.40
CA GLY A 14 -11.03 7.48 2.13
C GLY A 14 -12.01 6.36 2.51
N ARG A 15 -13.26 6.68 2.87
CA ARG A 15 -14.27 5.66 3.17
C ARG A 15 -14.69 4.88 1.93
N TRP A 16 -14.71 5.55 0.78
CA TRP A 16 -14.95 4.90 -0.50
C TRP A 16 -13.84 3.92 -0.84
N LEU A 17 -12.58 4.30 -0.60
CA LEU A 17 -11.45 3.37 -0.72
C LEU A 17 -11.63 2.19 0.24
N ASP A 18 -11.95 2.43 1.51
CA ASP A 18 -12.10 1.36 2.51
C ASP A 18 -13.22 0.37 2.13
N LEU A 19 -14.38 0.87 1.68
CA LEU A 19 -15.49 0.04 1.23
C LEU A 19 -15.14 -0.73 -0.05
N PHE A 20 -14.44 -0.09 -0.98
CA PHE A 20 -13.96 -0.73 -2.20
C PHE A 20 -12.99 -1.86 -1.88
N ILE A 21 -12.01 -1.61 -1.02
CA ILE A 21 -11.02 -2.61 -0.58
C ILE A 21 -11.69 -3.75 0.18
N PHE A 22 -12.69 -3.46 1.03
CA PHE A 22 -13.52 -4.50 1.66
C PHE A 22 -14.18 -5.42 0.62
N ALA A 23 -14.88 -4.83 -0.36
CA ALA A 23 -15.55 -5.60 -1.41
C ALA A 23 -14.56 -6.43 -2.22
N LEU A 24 -13.39 -5.87 -2.54
CA LEU A 24 -12.36 -6.60 -3.25
C LEU A 24 -11.76 -7.74 -2.41
N ASN A 25 -11.51 -7.52 -1.12
CA ASN A 25 -11.02 -8.55 -0.20
C ASN A 25 -12.02 -9.71 -0.10
N LEU A 26 -13.32 -9.43 -0.19
CA LEU A 26 -14.36 -10.45 -0.13
C LEU A 26 -14.49 -11.26 -1.42
N PHE A 27 -14.40 -10.63 -2.60
CA PHE A 27 -14.75 -11.28 -3.87
C PHE A 27 -13.58 -11.46 -4.83
N LEU A 28 -12.76 -10.43 -5.04
CA LEU A 28 -11.81 -10.38 -6.16
C LEU A 28 -10.41 -10.84 -5.76
N LEU A 29 -10.01 -10.56 -4.51
CA LEU A 29 -8.65 -10.81 -4.06
C LEU A 29 -8.27 -12.29 -3.95
N PRO A 30 -9.16 -13.25 -3.61
CA PRO A 30 -8.83 -14.67 -3.74
C PRO A 30 -8.48 -15.06 -5.19
N MET A 31 -9.20 -14.50 -6.17
CA MET A 31 -8.95 -14.75 -7.59
C MET A 31 -7.65 -14.09 -8.04
N LEU A 32 -7.41 -12.84 -7.64
CA LEU A 32 -6.16 -12.12 -7.94
C LEU A 32 -4.95 -12.74 -7.26
N ALA A 33 -5.09 -13.25 -6.04
CA ALA A 33 -4.03 -13.98 -5.34
C ALA A 33 -3.71 -15.29 -6.06
N GLY A 34 -4.73 -16.05 -6.50
CA GLY A 34 -4.53 -17.23 -7.33
C GLY A 34 -3.84 -16.92 -8.66
N TRP A 35 -4.26 -15.86 -9.35
CA TRP A 35 -3.61 -15.39 -10.58
C TRP A 35 -2.16 -14.95 -10.33
N PHE A 36 -1.90 -14.21 -9.26
CA PHE A 36 -0.57 -13.74 -8.92
C PHE A 36 0.35 -14.91 -8.52
N ASN A 37 -0.14 -15.87 -7.73
CA ASN A 37 0.56 -17.12 -7.43
C ASN A 37 0.89 -17.89 -8.71
N HIS A 38 -0.02 -17.95 -9.68
CA HIS A 38 0.25 -18.57 -10.98
C HIS A 38 1.39 -17.84 -11.73
N ILE A 39 1.44 -16.51 -11.67
CA ILE A 39 2.54 -15.74 -12.25
C ILE A 39 3.86 -16.03 -11.51
N ILE A 40 3.87 -16.07 -10.17
CA ILE A 40 5.05 -16.45 -9.39
C ILE A 40 5.56 -17.85 -9.79
N GLN A 41 4.66 -18.82 -9.91
CA GLN A 41 5.01 -20.17 -10.32
C GLN A 41 5.59 -20.21 -11.73
N ARG A 42 5.01 -19.47 -12.68
CA ARG A 42 5.54 -19.35 -14.05
C ARG A 42 6.92 -18.71 -14.07
N ALA A 43 7.10 -17.60 -13.36
CA ALA A 43 8.41 -16.95 -13.24
C ALA A 43 9.45 -17.90 -12.63
N SER A 44 9.07 -18.62 -11.57
CA SER A 44 9.92 -19.64 -10.93
C SER A 44 10.26 -20.83 -11.83
N ALA A 45 9.42 -21.11 -12.84
CA ALA A 45 9.67 -22.10 -13.88
C ALA A 45 10.51 -21.57 -15.05
N GLY A 46 10.98 -20.32 -14.98
CA GLY A 46 11.81 -19.68 -16.00
C GLY A 46 11.05 -18.91 -17.09
N ASP A 47 9.76 -18.63 -16.89
CA ASP A 47 8.99 -17.79 -17.82
C ASP A 47 9.36 -16.31 -17.68
N GLU A 48 10.14 -15.81 -18.65
CA GLU A 48 10.61 -14.42 -18.66
C GLU A 48 9.48 -13.38 -18.68
N ALA A 49 8.34 -13.68 -19.31
CA ALA A 49 7.23 -12.73 -19.37
C ALA A 49 6.58 -12.58 -18.00
N ALA A 50 6.40 -13.69 -17.28
CA ALA A 50 5.92 -13.68 -15.90
C ALA A 50 6.89 -12.93 -14.97
N ALA A 51 8.20 -13.14 -15.14
CA ALA A 51 9.22 -12.44 -14.36
C ALA A 51 9.19 -10.91 -14.59
N ARG A 52 9.10 -10.47 -15.85
CA ARG A 52 8.95 -9.05 -16.21
C ARG A 52 7.67 -8.44 -15.63
N TRP A 53 6.58 -9.20 -15.56
CA TRP A 53 5.35 -8.77 -14.92
C TRP A 53 5.53 -8.54 -13.41
N LEU A 54 6.15 -9.48 -12.69
CA LEU A 54 6.43 -9.33 -11.26
C LEU A 54 7.37 -8.17 -10.97
N PHE A 55 8.41 -8.01 -11.78
CA PHE A 55 9.30 -6.85 -11.71
C PHE A 55 8.53 -5.52 -11.88
N SER A 56 7.66 -5.44 -12.90
CA SER A 56 6.84 -4.25 -13.16
C SER A 56 5.92 -3.92 -12.00
N ILE A 57 5.36 -4.94 -11.34
CA ILE A 57 4.53 -4.79 -10.14
C ILE A 57 5.36 -4.27 -8.96
N GLY A 58 6.58 -4.78 -8.77
CA GLY A 58 7.52 -4.29 -7.76
C GLY A 58 7.87 -2.80 -7.96
N ILE A 59 8.18 -2.40 -9.19
CA ILE A 59 8.42 -0.99 -9.55
C ILE A 59 7.16 -0.15 -9.32
N ALA A 60 5.98 -0.65 -9.69
CA ALA A 60 4.72 0.06 -9.49
C ALA A 60 4.43 0.32 -8.01
N LEU A 61 4.74 -0.62 -7.11
CA LEU A 61 4.63 -0.40 -5.66
C LEU A 61 5.46 0.78 -5.17
N LEU A 62 6.63 1.00 -5.75
CA LEU A 62 7.55 2.09 -5.40
C LEU A 62 7.19 3.41 -6.09
N VAL A 63 6.59 3.40 -7.27
CA VAL A 63 6.39 4.64 -8.04
C VAL A 63 4.99 5.23 -7.84
N LEU A 64 3.96 4.39 -7.73
CA LEU A 64 2.58 4.85 -7.77
C LEU A 64 2.21 5.78 -6.61
N ALA A 65 2.62 5.45 -5.37
CA ALA A 65 2.33 6.27 -4.20
C ALA A 65 2.95 7.68 -4.29
N PRO A 66 4.28 7.85 -4.49
CA PRO A 66 4.89 9.18 -4.56
C PRO A 66 4.46 9.97 -5.79
N ALA A 67 4.21 9.30 -6.93
CA ALA A 67 3.62 9.95 -8.10
C ALA A 67 2.21 10.47 -7.80
N GLY A 68 1.35 9.63 -7.24
CA GLY A 68 -0.01 10.00 -6.87
C GLY A 68 -0.05 11.13 -5.83
N ALA A 69 0.82 11.07 -4.82
CA ALA A 69 1.03 12.11 -3.83
C ALA A 69 1.42 13.45 -4.50
N THR A 70 2.38 13.42 -5.42
CA THR A 70 2.85 14.62 -6.12
C THR A 70 1.74 15.25 -6.98
N LEU A 71 1.00 14.45 -7.73
CA LEU A 71 -0.09 14.92 -8.60
C LEU A 71 -1.26 15.53 -7.82
N LYS A 72 -1.56 14.95 -6.64
CA LYS A 72 -2.72 15.30 -5.81
C LYS A 72 -2.43 16.44 -4.81
N ARG A 73 -1.17 16.67 -4.46
CA ARG A 73 -0.75 17.60 -3.39
C ARG A 73 -1.42 18.97 -3.48
N TRP A 74 -1.35 19.63 -4.63
CA TRP A 74 -1.89 20.99 -4.79
C TRP A 74 -3.39 21.08 -4.45
N HIS A 75 -4.20 20.22 -5.07
CA HIS A 75 -5.64 20.17 -4.87
C HIS A 75 -6.04 19.74 -3.45
N ALA A 76 -5.26 18.84 -2.84
CA ALA A 76 -5.49 18.43 -1.45
C ALA A 76 -5.37 19.61 -0.48
N HIS A 77 -4.38 20.48 -0.69
CA HIS A 77 -4.17 21.69 0.13
C HIS A 77 -5.11 22.84 -0.22
N GLN A 78 -5.57 22.98 -1.48
CA GLN A 78 -6.58 23.98 -1.83
C GLN A 78 -7.94 23.71 -1.16
N ARG A 79 -8.34 22.44 -1.03
CA ARG A 79 -9.61 22.06 -0.40
C ARG A 79 -9.63 22.26 1.12
N LYS A 80 -8.47 22.47 1.75
CA LYS A 80 -8.33 22.70 3.19
C LYS A 80 -7.41 23.90 3.43
N ASN A 81 -8.01 25.09 3.51
CA ASN A 81 -7.29 26.35 3.75
C ASN A 81 -6.39 26.29 5.01
N ASP A 82 -6.86 25.57 6.04
CA ASP A 82 -6.16 25.38 7.33
C ASP A 82 -5.07 24.29 7.30
N GLY A 83 -4.75 23.76 6.12
CA GLY A 83 -3.82 22.64 5.94
C GLY A 83 -4.47 21.27 6.18
N LEU A 84 -3.79 20.23 5.68
CA LEU A 84 -4.07 18.86 6.10
C LEU A 84 -3.87 18.78 7.63
N SER A 85 -4.72 18.06 8.36
CA SER A 85 -4.49 17.88 9.81
C SER A 85 -3.07 17.43 10.03
N ASP A 86 -2.34 18.08 10.94
CA ASP A 86 -0.95 17.79 11.21
C ASP A 86 -0.82 16.31 11.61
N PRO A 87 -0.44 15.43 10.67
CA PRO A 87 -0.43 14.03 10.95
C PRO A 87 0.75 13.70 11.86
N MET A 88 1.79 14.56 11.86
CA MET A 88 3.07 14.36 12.54
C MET A 88 2.95 14.33 14.06
N GLY A 89 1.82 14.78 14.63
CA GLY A 89 1.52 14.64 16.05
C GLY A 89 1.17 13.20 16.50
N SER A 90 1.00 12.27 15.56
CA SER A 90 0.71 10.86 15.85
C SER A 90 1.88 9.95 15.45
N CYS A 91 2.27 9.03 16.33
CA CYS A 91 3.43 8.14 16.16
C CYS A 91 3.43 7.37 14.82
N LEU A 92 2.24 7.07 14.26
CA LEU A 92 2.08 6.37 12.99
C LEU A 92 2.48 7.19 11.74
N PHE A 93 2.47 8.51 11.83
CA PHE A 93 2.96 9.38 10.74
C PHE A 93 4.41 9.82 10.98
N ASN A 94 5.17 9.03 11.74
CA ASN A 94 6.62 9.22 11.85
C ASN A 94 7.31 8.80 10.53
N PRO A 95 8.09 9.69 9.89
CA PRO A 95 8.80 9.38 8.64
C PRO A 95 9.75 8.19 8.78
N ILE A 96 10.28 7.94 9.97
CA ILE A 96 11.13 6.78 10.25
C ILE A 96 10.31 5.49 10.10
N PHE A 97 9.09 5.44 10.61
CA PHE A 97 8.23 4.26 10.48
C PHE A 97 7.89 3.97 9.02
N TYR A 98 7.52 5.01 8.26
CA TYR A 98 7.26 4.89 6.83
C TYR A 98 8.52 4.44 6.05
N LEU A 99 9.69 4.99 6.41
CA LEU A 99 10.96 4.62 5.81
C LEU A 99 11.30 3.15 6.08
N CYS A 100 11.13 2.67 7.31
CA CYS A 100 11.32 1.26 7.67
C CYS A 100 10.41 0.35 6.84
N LEU A 101 9.15 0.73 6.65
CA LEU A 101 8.24 -0.03 5.81
C LEU A 101 8.67 -0.05 4.34
N MET A 102 9.15 1.08 3.82
CA MET A 102 9.71 1.13 2.47
C MET A 102 10.96 0.25 2.32
N PHE A 103 11.80 0.14 3.35
CA PHE A 103 12.92 -0.79 3.34
C PHE A 103 12.47 -2.25 3.25
N VAL A 104 11.41 -2.65 3.95
CA VAL A 104 10.85 -4.00 3.84
C VAL A 104 10.33 -4.27 2.42
N VAL A 105 9.58 -3.33 1.84
CA VAL A 105 9.08 -3.44 0.47
C VAL A 105 10.23 -3.51 -0.53
N TYR A 106 11.23 -2.65 -0.38
CA TYR A 106 12.42 -2.65 -1.22
C TYR A 106 13.19 -3.97 -1.12
N ALA A 107 13.42 -4.47 0.09
CA ALA A 107 14.13 -5.72 0.31
C ALA A 107 13.40 -6.90 -0.37
N ALA A 108 12.07 -6.95 -0.28
CA ALA A 108 11.27 -7.96 -0.97
C ALA A 108 11.41 -7.88 -2.50
N VAL A 109 11.33 -6.66 -3.06
CA VAL A 109 11.52 -6.43 -4.50
C VAL A 109 12.96 -6.77 -4.94
N GLN A 110 13.95 -6.39 -4.15
CA GLN A 110 15.36 -6.62 -4.45
C GLN A 110 15.74 -8.09 -4.37
N ALA A 111 15.23 -8.82 -3.37
CA ALA A 111 15.40 -10.27 -3.27
C ALA A 111 14.87 -10.97 -4.53
N TYR A 112 13.70 -10.54 -5.00
CA TYR A 112 13.12 -11.05 -6.24
C TYR A 112 14.01 -10.72 -7.47
N ILE A 113 14.46 -9.47 -7.61
CA ILE A 113 15.36 -9.06 -8.70
C ILE A 113 16.63 -9.89 -8.71
N PHE A 114 17.25 -10.11 -7.55
CA PHE A 114 18.47 -10.92 -7.47
C PHE A 114 18.23 -12.38 -7.82
N GLN A 115 17.12 -12.95 -7.38
CA GLN A 115 16.75 -14.30 -7.78
C GLN A 115 16.57 -14.42 -9.30
N GLU A 116 15.97 -13.43 -9.96
CA GLU A 116 15.77 -13.45 -11.42
C GLU A 116 17.07 -13.25 -12.20
N VAL A 117 17.91 -12.28 -11.79
CA VAL A 117 19.13 -11.93 -12.52
C VAL A 117 20.26 -12.93 -12.27
N TYR A 118 20.37 -13.47 -11.05
CA TYR A 118 21.48 -14.32 -10.63
C TYR A 118 21.07 -15.78 -10.37
N GLY A 119 19.77 -16.09 -10.28
CA GLY A 119 19.29 -17.44 -10.01
C GLY A 119 19.75 -17.92 -8.63
N ARG A 120 20.49 -19.04 -8.62
CA ARG A 120 21.14 -19.58 -7.42
C ARG A 120 22.54 -19.01 -7.17
N ARG A 121 23.05 -18.16 -8.07
CA ARG A 121 24.37 -17.53 -7.89
C ARG A 121 24.19 -16.31 -7.01
N GLU A 122 25.20 -16.03 -6.20
CA GLU A 122 25.24 -14.79 -5.42
C GLU A 122 25.65 -13.62 -6.32
N PRO A 123 25.05 -12.44 -6.17
CA PRO A 123 25.55 -11.24 -6.84
C PRO A 123 26.96 -10.93 -6.34
N THR A 124 27.81 -10.38 -7.22
CA THR A 124 29.12 -9.87 -6.81
C THR A 124 28.96 -8.81 -5.70
N ALA A 125 29.94 -8.70 -4.81
CA ALA A 125 29.90 -7.74 -3.69
C ALA A 125 29.60 -6.30 -4.15
N GLU A 126 30.14 -5.88 -5.30
CA GLU A 126 29.91 -4.56 -5.89
C GLU A 126 28.45 -4.32 -6.27
N VAL A 127 27.83 -5.28 -6.96
CA VAL A 127 26.40 -5.20 -7.32
C VAL A 127 25.53 -5.24 -6.07
N PHE A 128 25.83 -6.10 -5.11
CA PHE A 128 25.11 -6.15 -3.86
C PHE A 128 25.16 -4.79 -3.14
N MET A 129 26.36 -4.24 -2.96
CA MET A 129 26.56 -2.96 -2.29
C MET A 129 25.92 -1.80 -3.06
N GLY A 130 26.06 -1.79 -4.39
CA GLY A 130 25.43 -0.80 -5.25
C GLY A 130 23.90 -0.82 -5.15
N SER A 131 23.30 -2.02 -5.15
CA SER A 131 21.86 -2.17 -4.94
C SER A 131 21.42 -1.73 -3.55
N LEU A 132 22.22 -1.98 -2.51
CA LEU A 132 21.90 -1.57 -1.15
C LEU A 132 21.87 -0.04 -1.05
N CYS A 133 22.93 0.63 -1.52
CA CYS A 133 23.03 2.09 -1.54
C CYS A 133 21.94 2.73 -2.42
N GLY A 134 21.67 2.15 -3.59
CA GLY A 134 20.59 2.57 -4.47
C GLY A 134 19.22 2.45 -3.80
N GLY A 135 18.98 1.33 -3.13
CA GLY A 135 17.76 1.08 -2.36
C GLY A 135 17.52 2.07 -1.25
N ILE A 136 18.54 2.35 -0.44
CA ILE A 136 18.48 3.39 0.59
C ILE A 136 18.12 4.74 -0.02
N THR A 137 18.76 5.10 -1.12
CA THR A 137 18.49 6.36 -1.83
C THR A 137 17.05 6.43 -2.33
N VAL A 138 16.54 5.35 -2.95
CA VAL A 138 15.16 5.26 -3.44
C VAL A 138 14.17 5.36 -2.29
N CYS A 139 14.37 4.65 -1.18
CA CYS A 139 13.50 4.69 0.00
C CYS A 139 13.46 6.08 0.65
N ILE A 140 14.60 6.79 0.71
CA ILE A 140 14.68 8.16 1.20
C ILE A 140 13.91 9.11 0.29
N ILE A 141 14.16 9.07 -1.03
CA ILE A 141 13.46 9.92 -2.01
C ILE A 141 11.96 9.66 -1.97
N HIS A 142 11.56 8.39 -1.92
CA HIS A 142 10.17 7.97 -1.82
C HIS A 142 9.51 8.55 -0.57
N THR A 143 10.13 8.34 0.59
CA THR A 143 9.64 8.88 1.87
C THR A 143 9.55 10.41 1.81
N TRP A 144 10.58 11.08 1.30
CA TRP A 144 10.57 12.53 1.14
C TRP A 144 9.42 13.03 0.25
N LEU A 145 9.17 12.39 -0.90
CA LEU A 145 8.07 12.74 -1.80
C LEU A 145 6.69 12.57 -1.15
N VAL A 146 6.51 11.47 -0.41
CA VAL A 146 5.29 11.21 0.36
C VAL A 146 5.12 12.24 1.48
N TYR A 147 6.17 12.58 2.21
CA TYR A 147 6.09 13.59 3.26
C TYR A 147 5.87 14.99 2.74
N ARG A 148 6.43 15.31 1.58
CA ARG A 148 6.19 16.56 0.88
C ARG A 148 4.71 16.77 0.58
N TYR A 149 3.92 15.71 0.37
CA TYR A 149 2.47 15.84 0.21
C TYR A 149 1.79 16.44 1.44
N PHE A 150 2.23 16.11 2.65
CA PHE A 150 1.64 16.65 3.88
C PHE A 150 2.03 18.11 4.13
N SER A 151 3.19 18.56 3.65
CA SER A 151 3.60 19.96 3.74
C SER A 151 2.87 20.84 2.73
N LYS A 152 2.28 21.96 3.19
CA LYS A 152 1.62 22.94 2.31
C LYS A 152 2.60 23.47 1.24
N PRO A 153 2.23 23.48 -0.05
CA PRO A 153 3.07 24.10 -1.08
C PRO A 153 3.16 25.61 -0.85
N LYS A 154 4.39 26.14 -0.84
CA LYS A 154 4.65 27.59 -0.68
C LYS A 154 4.21 28.39 -1.91
N GLU A 155 4.35 27.80 -3.08
CA GLU A 155 4.06 28.41 -4.38
C GLU A 155 3.16 27.49 -5.21
N PRO A 156 2.35 28.05 -6.12
CA PRO A 156 1.62 27.26 -7.10
C PRO A 156 2.57 26.46 -7.99
N PRO A 157 2.23 25.21 -8.35
CA PRO A 157 3.07 24.43 -9.24
C PRO A 157 3.16 25.11 -10.62
N ARG A 158 4.38 25.13 -11.18
CA ARG A 158 4.67 25.76 -12.48
C ARG A 158 3.82 25.17 -13.62
N SER A 159 3.60 23.85 -13.58
CA SER A 159 2.78 23.15 -14.58
C SER A 159 1.29 23.49 -14.45
N ALA A 160 0.66 23.90 -15.54
CA ALA A 160 -0.79 24.10 -15.62
C ALA A 160 -1.56 22.80 -15.37
N PHE A 161 -1.01 21.66 -15.80
CA PHE A 161 -1.61 20.35 -15.58
C PHE A 161 -1.79 20.03 -14.08
N LEU A 162 -0.76 20.29 -13.26
CA LEU A 162 -0.82 20.05 -11.80
C LEU A 162 -1.82 20.96 -11.06
N ARG A 163 -2.25 22.05 -11.70
CA ARG A 163 -3.30 22.95 -11.20
C ARG A 163 -4.69 22.54 -11.67
N GLY A 164 -4.80 21.62 -12.62
CA GLY A 164 -6.05 21.17 -13.20
C GLY A 164 -6.64 19.95 -12.48
N PRO A 165 -7.98 19.77 -12.49
CA PRO A 165 -8.66 18.70 -11.76
C PRO A 165 -8.27 17.29 -12.23
N VAL A 166 -7.79 17.16 -13.47
CA VAL A 166 -7.30 15.89 -14.04
C VAL A 166 -6.11 15.35 -13.25
N SER A 167 -5.18 16.20 -12.80
CA SER A 167 -4.04 15.73 -12.00
C SER A 167 -4.48 15.14 -10.67
N SER A 168 -5.49 15.74 -10.02
CA SER A 168 -6.06 15.19 -8.78
C SER A 168 -6.67 13.81 -9.01
N ARG A 169 -7.44 13.64 -10.09
CA ARG A 169 -8.10 12.35 -10.41
C ARG A 169 -7.08 11.26 -10.76
N LEU A 170 -6.06 11.59 -11.56
CA LEU A 170 -4.97 10.65 -11.83
C LEU A 170 -4.22 10.31 -10.54
N GLY A 171 -3.95 11.31 -9.69
CA GLY A 171 -3.31 11.08 -8.40
C GLY A 171 -4.12 10.13 -7.50
N ASP A 172 -5.44 10.30 -7.44
CA ASP A 172 -6.34 9.36 -6.75
C ASP A 172 -6.24 7.95 -7.34
N GLY A 173 -6.30 7.83 -8.67
CA GLY A 173 -6.16 6.55 -9.37
C GLY A 173 -4.84 5.82 -9.09
N LEU A 174 -3.71 6.55 -9.06
CA LEU A 174 -2.40 5.96 -8.74
C LEU A 174 -2.34 5.47 -7.28
N ILE A 175 -2.89 6.24 -6.34
CA ILE A 175 -2.95 5.81 -4.92
C ILE A 175 -3.86 4.59 -4.76
N TRP A 176 -4.98 4.54 -5.48
CA TRP A 176 -5.88 3.38 -5.48
C TRP A 176 -5.18 2.14 -6.06
N ALA A 177 -4.54 2.28 -7.22
CA ALA A 177 -3.78 1.19 -7.82
C ALA A 177 -2.67 0.69 -6.87
N ASN A 178 -1.96 1.60 -6.20
CA ASN A 178 -0.98 1.24 -5.18
C ASN A 178 -1.63 0.46 -4.02
N ALA A 179 -2.78 0.89 -3.53
CA ALA A 179 -3.53 0.19 -2.49
C ALA A 179 -3.91 -1.24 -2.90
N LEU A 180 -4.34 -1.41 -4.16
CA LEU A 180 -4.66 -2.72 -4.71
C LEU A 180 -3.45 -3.65 -4.75
N LEU A 181 -2.31 -3.15 -5.21
CA LEU A 181 -1.07 -3.94 -5.24
C LEU A 181 -0.67 -4.37 -3.83
N PHE A 182 -0.70 -3.46 -2.84
CA PHE A 182 -0.43 -3.82 -1.44
C PHE A 182 -1.40 -4.88 -0.90
N GLN A 183 -2.68 -4.79 -1.24
CA GLN A 183 -3.68 -5.78 -0.83
C GLN A 183 -3.49 -7.14 -1.51
N MET A 184 -3.05 -7.15 -2.77
CA MET A 184 -2.68 -8.40 -3.46
C MET A 184 -1.52 -9.08 -2.74
N PHE A 185 -0.44 -8.34 -2.44
CA PHE A 185 0.68 -8.88 -1.68
C PHE A 185 0.25 -9.41 -0.31
N TRP A 186 -0.62 -8.68 0.39
CA TRP A 186 -1.12 -9.13 1.69
C TRP A 186 -1.91 -10.44 1.62
N ASN A 187 -2.75 -10.59 0.59
CA ASN A 187 -3.50 -11.84 0.42
C ASN A 187 -2.59 -13.04 0.11
N LEU A 188 -1.47 -12.84 -0.59
CA LEU A 188 -0.47 -13.90 -0.78
C LEU A 188 0.12 -14.36 0.55
N PHE A 189 0.46 -13.43 1.45
CA PHE A 189 0.99 -13.78 2.77
C PHE A 189 0.00 -14.61 3.58
N VAL A 190 -1.31 -14.36 3.43
CA VAL A 190 -2.35 -15.19 4.06
C VAL A 190 -2.39 -16.60 3.48
N ASP A 191 -2.07 -16.75 2.19
CA ASP A 191 -2.04 -18.04 1.50
C ASP A 191 -0.75 -18.84 1.74
N ILE A 192 0.29 -18.29 2.39
CA ILE A 192 1.53 -19.02 2.76
C ILE A 192 1.28 -20.13 3.83
N GLY A 193 0.04 -20.29 4.29
CA GLY A 193 -0.38 -21.48 5.03
C GLY A 193 -0.06 -21.38 6.51
N PHE A 194 -0.84 -20.59 7.25
CA PHE A 194 -0.84 -20.70 8.70
C PHE A 194 -1.64 -21.93 9.13
N PRO A 195 -1.10 -22.78 10.02
CA PRO A 195 -1.84 -23.93 10.51
C PRO A 195 -3.17 -23.48 11.12
N ARG A 196 -4.23 -24.28 10.91
CA ARG A 196 -5.54 -24.03 11.54
C ARG A 196 -5.37 -23.87 13.04
N VAL A 197 -6.05 -22.88 13.59
CA VAL A 197 -6.05 -22.63 15.03
C VAL A 197 -6.64 -23.83 15.76
N GLY A 198 -5.91 -24.37 16.73
CA GLY A 198 -6.36 -25.48 17.57
C GLY A 198 -7.18 -25.04 18.77
N SER A 199 -7.13 -23.74 19.13
CA SER A 199 -7.82 -23.19 20.30
C SER A 199 -8.23 -21.72 20.11
N VAL A 200 -9.21 -21.28 20.91
CA VAL A 200 -9.64 -19.86 20.97
C VAL A 200 -8.49 -18.96 21.46
N GLY A 201 -7.67 -19.44 22.40
CA GLY A 201 -6.50 -18.69 22.89
C GLY A 201 -5.48 -18.43 21.79
N GLU A 202 -5.22 -19.42 20.94
CA GLU A 202 -4.34 -19.27 19.77
C GLU A 202 -4.93 -18.30 18.73
N ALA A 203 -6.24 -18.37 18.49
CA ALA A 203 -6.92 -17.43 17.60
C ALA A 203 -6.80 -15.99 18.11
N LEU A 204 -7.04 -15.75 19.41
CA LEU A 204 -6.90 -14.43 20.03
C LEU A 204 -5.46 -13.92 20.02
N ALA A 205 -4.46 -14.79 20.19
CA ALA A 205 -3.05 -14.42 20.11
C ALA A 205 -2.63 -13.95 18.71
N ARG A 206 -3.26 -14.46 17.64
CA ARG A 206 -2.97 -14.05 16.25
C ARG A 206 -3.58 -12.69 15.89
N VAL A 207 -4.69 -12.28 16.52
CA VAL A 207 -5.41 -11.05 16.18
C VAL A 207 -4.55 -9.77 16.28
N PRO A 208 -3.77 -9.51 17.35
CA PRO A 208 -2.95 -8.30 17.45
C PRO A 208 -1.87 -8.21 16.38
N LEU A 209 -1.17 -9.33 16.12
CA LEU A 209 -0.15 -9.40 15.07
C LEU A 209 -0.76 -9.10 13.70
N LEU A 210 -1.93 -9.65 13.42
CA LEU A 210 -2.62 -9.46 12.15
C LEU A 210 -3.21 -8.08 11.98
N ALA A 211 -3.80 -7.53 13.04
CA ALA A 211 -4.24 -6.15 13.05
C ALA A 211 -3.04 -5.22 12.79
N PHE A 212 -1.90 -5.50 13.42
CA PHE A 212 -0.67 -4.74 13.20
C PHE A 212 -0.18 -4.86 11.75
N MET A 213 -0.10 -6.06 11.18
CA MET A 213 0.37 -6.24 9.80
C MET A 213 -0.62 -5.70 8.76
N ALA A 214 -1.94 -5.91 8.96
CA ALA A 214 -2.97 -5.36 8.09
C ALA A 214 -2.95 -3.83 8.11
N LEU A 215 -2.78 -3.23 9.28
CA LEU A 215 -2.55 -1.80 9.39
C LEU A 215 -1.25 -1.40 8.73
N LEU A 216 -0.13 -2.09 8.97
CA LEU A 216 1.18 -1.79 8.40
C LEU A 216 1.14 -1.75 6.86
N LEU A 217 0.48 -2.71 6.21
CA LEU A 217 0.46 -2.81 4.75
C LEU A 217 -0.62 -1.94 4.10
N TYR A 218 -1.75 -1.71 4.78
CA TYR A 218 -2.80 -0.84 4.28
C TYR A 218 -2.56 0.65 4.60
N PHE A 219 -1.69 0.95 5.57
CA PHE A 219 -1.41 2.31 5.99
C PHE A 219 -0.75 3.17 4.90
N PRO A 220 0.29 2.73 4.15
CA PRO A 220 0.94 3.55 3.13
C PRO A 220 0.02 4.15 2.08
N PRO A 221 -0.92 3.42 1.47
CA PRO A 221 -1.87 4.05 0.55
C PRO A 221 -2.96 4.86 1.28
N ARG A 222 -3.35 4.46 2.50
CA ARG A 222 -4.46 5.10 3.23
C ARG A 222 -4.07 6.41 3.91
N ILE A 223 -2.78 6.61 4.19
CA ILE A 223 -2.20 7.80 4.85
C ILE A 223 -2.62 9.12 4.17
N PHE A 224 -2.69 9.13 2.83
CA PHE A 224 -3.06 10.30 2.03
C PHE A 224 -4.50 10.75 2.26
N TYR A 225 -5.39 9.79 2.52
CA TYR A 225 -6.81 10.03 2.79
C TYR A 225 -7.07 10.22 4.28
N LEU A 226 -6.29 9.60 5.17
CA LEU A 226 -6.37 9.85 6.62
C LEU A 226 -6.12 11.32 6.96
N ALA A 227 -5.10 11.93 6.34
CA ALA A 227 -4.82 13.35 6.50
C ALA A 227 -5.96 14.26 5.99
N GLN A 228 -6.83 13.74 5.12
CA GLN A 228 -8.03 14.44 4.64
C GLN A 228 -9.26 14.17 5.53
N ASP A 229 -9.40 12.97 6.09
CA ASP A 229 -10.62 12.56 6.77
C ASP A 229 -10.74 13.07 8.23
N ARG A 230 -9.64 13.45 8.90
CA ARG A 230 -9.59 14.06 10.27
C ARG A 230 -10.34 13.32 11.40
N LYS A 231 -10.80 12.08 11.19
CA LYS A 231 -11.68 11.36 12.14
C LYS A 231 -11.01 10.09 12.67
N THR A 232 -11.06 9.90 14.00
CA THR A 232 -10.64 8.66 14.70
C THR A 232 -11.36 7.42 14.18
N SER A 233 -12.59 7.57 13.69
CA SER A 233 -13.34 6.49 13.03
C SER A 233 -12.63 5.86 11.83
N ALA A 234 -11.67 6.57 11.20
CA ALA A 234 -10.96 6.05 10.04
C ALA A 234 -10.14 4.78 10.37
N TRP A 235 -9.63 4.64 11.60
CA TRP A 235 -8.97 3.41 12.04
C TRP A 235 -9.90 2.20 12.03
N LEU A 236 -11.15 2.39 12.47
CA LEU A 236 -12.17 1.33 12.42
C LEU A 236 -12.51 0.97 10.96
N TRP A 237 -12.56 1.95 10.07
CA TRP A 237 -12.78 1.69 8.65
C TRP A 237 -11.60 0.96 7.98
N MET A 238 -10.37 1.24 8.39
CA MET A 238 -9.20 0.49 7.94
C MET A 238 -9.24 -0.96 8.39
N LEU A 239 -9.59 -1.20 9.66
CA LEU A 239 -9.77 -2.56 10.18
C LEU A 239 -10.91 -3.27 9.47
N PHE A 240 -12.04 -2.57 9.25
CA PHE A 240 -13.17 -3.10 8.51
C PHE A 240 -12.77 -3.49 7.08
N ALA A 241 -12.04 -2.63 6.36
CA ALA A 241 -11.57 -2.90 4.99
C ALA A 241 -10.73 -4.18 4.87
N ASN A 242 -9.97 -4.51 5.92
CA ASN A 242 -9.10 -5.67 5.97
C ASN A 242 -9.72 -6.87 6.72
N LEU A 243 -10.94 -6.72 7.25
CA LEU A 243 -11.60 -7.74 8.05
C LEU A 243 -11.70 -9.10 7.34
N PRO A 244 -12.07 -9.21 6.05
CA PRO A 244 -12.14 -10.51 5.39
C PRO A 244 -10.79 -11.23 5.39
N THR A 245 -9.70 -10.50 5.15
CA THR A 245 -8.33 -11.05 5.12
C THR A 245 -7.87 -11.46 6.51
N ILE A 246 -8.15 -10.65 7.53
CA ILE A 246 -7.87 -10.98 8.94
C ILE A 246 -8.61 -12.26 9.34
N LEU A 247 -9.90 -12.38 9.01
CA LEU A 247 -10.69 -13.57 9.34
C LEU A 247 -10.17 -14.83 8.65
N ARG A 248 -9.83 -14.76 7.36
CA ARG A 248 -9.24 -15.89 6.61
C ARG A 248 -7.96 -16.39 7.28
N PHE A 249 -7.12 -15.47 7.75
CA PHE A 249 -5.88 -15.79 8.43
C PHE A 249 -6.13 -16.38 9.83
N VAL A 250 -6.97 -15.75 10.66
CA VAL A 250 -7.27 -16.20 12.03
C VAL A 250 -7.83 -17.61 12.02
N ILE A 251 -8.75 -17.91 11.09
CA ILE A 251 -9.38 -19.23 10.99
C ILE A 251 -8.42 -20.26 10.38
N GLY A 252 -7.42 -19.83 9.59
CA GLY A 252 -6.51 -20.72 8.89
C GLY A 252 -7.21 -21.44 7.73
N VAL A 253 -7.92 -20.67 6.88
CA VAL A 253 -8.56 -21.19 5.65
C VAL A 253 -7.64 -21.08 4.44
N GLY A 254 -6.35 -20.78 4.65
CA GLY A 254 -5.32 -20.92 3.62
C GLY A 254 -5.27 -22.37 3.16
N LYS A 255 -5.27 -22.59 1.85
CA LYS A 255 -5.17 -23.92 1.26
C LYS A 255 -3.81 -24.54 1.51
#